data_AF-A0A327ST69-F1
#
_entry.id   AF-A0A327ST69-F1
#
_cell.length_a   1.000
_cell.length_b   1.000
_cell.length_c   1.000
_cell.angle_alpha   90.00
_cell.angle_beta   90.00
_cell.angle_gamma   90.00
#
_symmetry.space_group_name_H-M   'P 1'
#
loop_
_entity.id
_entity.type
_entity.pdbx_description
1 polymer ?
#
loop_
_entity_poly.entity_id
_entity_poly.type
_entity_poly.pdbx_seq_one_letter_code
_entity_poly.pdbx_strand_id
1 'polypeptide(L)'
;MNNKSISRHLYIRLGILFFLILTEVTGFVLMEMPDIKNKEIYVDLYLYVSVAFPVFLGFWFLGLLIDTVVLSFQKKSYLRNINLIIILFFIVLALMVVAFFSKK
;
A
#
# COMPACT_ATOMS: atom_id res chain seq x y z
N MET A 1 -23.82 -7.85 -16.36
CA MET A 1 -22.43 -7.86 -15.82
C MET A 1 -22.42 -8.71 -14.56
N ASN A 2 -21.46 -9.65 -14.43
CA ASN A 2 -21.46 -10.62 -13.32
C ASN A 2 -20.87 -9.99 -12.05
N ASN A 3 -21.73 -9.48 -11.16
CA ASN A 3 -21.34 -8.76 -9.94
C ASN A 3 -20.33 -9.53 -9.06
N LYS A 4 -20.32 -10.88 -9.13
CA LYS A 4 -19.36 -11.72 -8.39
C LYS A 4 -17.89 -11.45 -8.75
N SER A 5 -17.58 -11.11 -10.01
CA SER A 5 -16.20 -10.81 -10.44
C SER A 5 -15.72 -9.47 -9.88
N ILE A 6 -16.59 -8.46 -9.88
CA ILE A 6 -16.29 -7.10 -9.41
C ILE A 6 -16.01 -7.11 -7.91
N SER A 7 -16.88 -7.75 -7.12
CA SER A 7 -16.69 -7.87 -5.67
C SER A 7 -15.38 -8.59 -5.34
N ARG A 8 -15.04 -9.66 -6.07
CA ARG A 8 -13.77 -10.39 -5.86
C ARG A 8 -12.54 -9.52 -6.09
N HIS A 9 -12.50 -8.72 -7.15
CA HIS A 9 -11.37 -7.80 -7.40
C HIS A 9 -11.29 -6.71 -6.32
N LEU A 10 -12.44 -6.21 -5.85
CA LEU A 10 -12.49 -5.23 -4.78
C LEU A 10 -11.95 -5.79 -3.46
N TYR A 11 -12.37 -7.01 -3.08
CA TYR A 11 -11.89 -7.68 -1.88
C TYR A 11 -10.39 -7.98 -1.93
N ILE A 12 -9.85 -8.36 -3.08
CA ILE A 12 -8.40 -8.56 -3.24
C ILE A 12 -7.65 -7.24 -3.04
N ARG A 13 -8.12 -6.14 -3.65
CA ARG A 13 -7.47 -4.82 -3.53
C ARG A 13 -7.55 -4.28 -2.09
N LEU A 14 -8.70 -4.42 -1.43
CA LEU A 14 -8.89 -4.06 -0.03
C LEU A 14 -8.09 -4.97 0.92
N GLY A 15 -7.98 -6.25 0.60
CA GLY A 15 -7.17 -7.21 1.37
C GLY A 15 -5.68 -6.87 1.31
N ILE A 16 -5.16 -6.53 0.11
CA ILE A 16 -3.78 -6.05 -0.03
C ILE A 16 -3.58 -4.73 0.73
N LEU A 17 -4.52 -3.79 0.62
CA LEU A 17 -4.48 -2.53 1.35
C LEU A 17 -4.43 -2.75 2.87
N PHE A 18 -5.29 -3.62 3.40
CA PHE A 18 -5.35 -3.95 4.82
C PHE A 18 -4.06 -4.63 5.29
N PHE A 19 -3.52 -5.56 4.49
CA PHE A 19 -2.25 -6.20 4.79
C PHE A 19 -1.09 -5.19 4.85
N LEU A 20 -1.02 -4.24 3.91
CA LEU A 20 0.00 -3.19 3.87
C LEU A 20 -0.07 -2.29 5.11
N ILE A 21 -1.27 -1.87 5.52
CA ILE A 21 -1.46 -1.07 6.75
C ILE A 21 -1.00 -1.86 7.98
N LEU A 22 -1.38 -3.14 8.08
CA LEU A 22 -0.97 -4.00 9.19
C LEU A 22 0.55 -4.16 9.26
N THR A 23 1.21 -4.38 8.13
CA THR A 23 2.67 -4.56 8.10
C THR A 23 3.40 -3.28 8.47
N GLU A 24 2.92 -2.11 8.08
CA GLU A 24 3.50 -0.82 8.48
C GLU A 24 3.38 -0.58 9.99
N VAL A 25 2.19 -0.81 10.57
CA VAL A 25 1.97 -0.67 12.01
C VAL A 25 2.81 -1.66 12.81
N THR A 26 2.90 -2.92 12.35
CA THR A 26 3.68 -3.95 13.04
C THR A 26 5.19 -3.68 12.92
N GLY A 27 5.66 -3.23 11.75
CA GLY A 27 7.05 -2.84 11.52
C GLY A 27 7.46 -1.64 12.40
N PHE A 28 6.58 -0.65 12.54
CA PHE A 28 6.81 0.52 13.38
C PHE A 28 6.87 0.17 14.88
N VAL A 29 5.92 -0.65 15.36
CA VAL A 29 5.89 -1.13 16.76
C VAL A 29 7.14 -1.94 17.10
N LEU A 30 7.64 -2.76 16.17
CA LEU A 30 8.86 -3.55 16.37
C LEU A 30 10.14 -2.70 16.34
N MET A 31 10.16 -1.59 15.59
CA MET A 31 11.26 -0.62 15.62
C MET A 31 11.34 0.15 16.94
N GLU A 32 10.21 0.40 17.61
CA GLU A 32 10.17 1.11 18.90
C GLU A 32 10.42 0.22 20.11
N MET A 33 10.46 -1.12 19.97
CA MET A 33 10.79 -2.03 21.07
C MET A 33 12.31 -2.12 21.27
N PRO A 34 12.87 -1.59 22.38
CA PRO A 34 14.31 -1.40 22.56
C PRO A 34 15.09 -2.69 22.86
N ASP A 35 14.45 -3.87 22.89
CA ASP A 35 15.00 -5.07 23.54
C ASP A 35 14.83 -6.37 22.73
N ILE A 36 14.84 -6.28 21.40
CA ILE A 36 14.88 -7.48 20.55
C ILE A 36 16.29 -8.09 20.63
N LYS A 37 16.46 -9.05 21.55
CA LYS A 37 17.72 -9.80 21.77
C LYS A 37 18.29 -10.48 20.52
N ASN A 38 17.48 -10.69 19.47
CA ASN A 38 17.92 -11.24 18.20
C ASN A 38 18.21 -10.13 17.17
N LYS A 39 19.48 -9.69 17.14
CA LYS A 39 19.97 -8.70 16.16
C LYS A 39 19.70 -9.10 14.71
N GLU A 40 19.74 -10.39 14.38
CA GLU A 40 19.50 -10.89 13.01
C GLU A 40 18.06 -10.64 12.56
N ILE A 41 17.07 -10.96 13.40
CA ILE A 41 15.65 -10.72 13.12
C ILE A 41 15.38 -9.22 12.95
N TYR A 42 16.02 -8.38 13.75
CA TYR A 42 15.87 -6.92 13.63
C TYR A 42 16.43 -6.39 12.32
N VAL A 43 17.60 -6.89 11.86
CA VAL A 43 18.21 -6.49 10.59
C VAL A 43 17.34 -6.94 9.40
N ASP A 44 16.84 -8.17 9.42
CA ASP A 44 15.95 -8.69 8.38
C ASP A 44 14.63 -7.92 8.32
N LEU A 45 14.05 -7.63 9.48
CA LEU A 45 12.83 -6.82 9.58
C LEU A 45 13.08 -5.38 9.11
N TYR A 46 14.22 -4.79 9.48
CA TYR A 46 14.61 -3.46 9.04
C TYR A 46 14.81 -3.41 7.52
N LEU A 47 15.49 -4.39 6.93
CA LEU A 47 15.64 -4.52 5.48
C LEU A 47 14.28 -4.69 4.79
N TYR A 48 13.39 -5.48 5.37
CA TYR A 48 12.04 -5.65 4.85
C TYR A 48 11.26 -4.32 4.85
N VAL A 49 11.19 -3.63 6.00
CA VAL A 49 10.42 -2.39 6.16
C VAL A 49 11.03 -1.21 5.39
N SER A 50 12.36 -1.11 5.34
CA SER A 50 13.05 0.06 4.78
C SER A 50 13.35 -0.07 3.28
N VAL A 51 13.43 -1.30 2.75
CA VAL A 51 13.85 -1.54 1.36
C VAL A 51 12.79 -2.35 0.60
N ALA A 52 12.45 -3.54 1.07
CA ALA A 52 11.55 -4.42 0.31
C ALA A 52 10.12 -3.87 0.24
N PHE A 53 9.62 -3.30 1.35
CA PHE A 53 8.27 -2.79 1.48
C PHE A 53 8.01 -1.55 0.60
N PRO A 54 8.86 -0.50 0.59
CA PRO A 54 8.69 0.63 -0.33
C PRO A 54 8.74 0.23 -1.81
N VAL A 55 9.62 -0.72 -2.15
CA VAL A 55 9.73 -1.24 -3.51
C VAL A 55 8.45 -1.99 -3.91
N PHE A 56 7.96 -2.89 -3.05
CA PHE A 56 6.72 -3.62 -3.28
C PHE A 56 5.52 -2.67 -3.40
N LEU A 57 5.43 -1.68 -2.50
CA LEU A 57 4.39 -0.65 -2.52
C LEU A 57 4.43 0.16 -3.82
N GLY A 58 5.63 0.53 -4.29
CA GLY A 58 5.85 1.23 -5.55
C GLY A 58 5.36 0.43 -6.76
N PHE A 59 5.71 -0.85 -6.86
CA PHE A 59 5.23 -1.73 -7.94
C PHE A 59 3.71 -1.92 -7.89
N TRP A 60 3.13 -2.09 -6.71
CA TRP A 60 1.69 -2.22 -6.55
C TRP A 60 0.95 -0.93 -6.96
N PHE A 61 1.47 0.24 -6.57
CA PHE A 61 0.94 1.53 -6.98
C PHE A 61 1.03 1.76 -8.49
N LEU A 62 2.17 1.39 -9.10
CA LEU A 62 2.34 1.43 -10.56
C LEU A 62 1.31 0.53 -11.26
N GLY A 63 1.07 -0.67 -10.71
CA GLY A 63 0.04 -1.59 -11.18
C GLY A 63 -1.36 -0.95 -11.15
N LEU A 64 -1.72 -0.24 -10.08
CA LEU A 64 -2.99 0.49 -10.00
C LEU A 64 -3.11 1.60 -11.05
N LEU A 65 -2.04 2.34 -11.34
CA LEU A 65 -2.03 3.35 -12.39
C LEU A 65 -2.27 2.73 -13.76
N ILE A 66 -1.54 1.66 -14.09
CA ILE A 66 -1.70 0.93 -15.35
C ILE A 66 -3.13 0.38 -15.48
N ASP A 67 -3.65 -0.26 -14.43
CA ASP A 67 -5.03 -0.76 -14.40
C ASP A 67 -6.04 0.38 -14.63
N THR A 68 -5.80 1.56 -14.06
CA THR A 68 -6.67 2.73 -14.24
C THR A 68 -6.71 3.17 -15.70
N VAL A 69 -5.55 3.21 -16.37
CA VAL A 69 -5.44 3.53 -17.79
C VAL A 69 -6.18 2.48 -18.64
N VAL A 70 -5.94 1.19 -18.38
CA VAL A 70 -6.61 0.09 -19.09
C VAL A 70 -8.14 0.14 -18.91
N LEU A 71 -8.61 0.40 -17.68
CA LEU A 71 -10.04 0.51 -17.37
C LEU A 71 -10.68 1.74 -18.04
N SER A 72 -9.90 2.80 -18.29
CA SER A 72 -10.33 3.96 -19.08
C SER A 72 -10.63 3.57 -20.53
N PHE A 73 -9.71 2.83 -21.17
CA PHE A 73 -9.92 2.31 -22.53
C PHE A 73 -11.08 1.32 -22.61
N GLN A 74 -11.27 0.50 -21.58
CA GLN A 74 -12.40 -0.45 -21.49
C GLN A 74 -13.75 0.20 -21.13
N LYS A 75 -13.81 1.53 -20.94
CA LYS A 75 -15.01 2.26 -20.51
C LYS A 75 -15.64 1.74 -19.22
N LYS A 76 -14.85 1.11 -18.34
CA LYS A 76 -15.30 0.59 -17.04
C LYS A 76 -15.17 1.67 -15.96
N SER A 77 -15.98 2.73 -16.10
CA SER A 77 -15.89 3.95 -15.27
C SER A 77 -15.97 3.69 -13.77
N TYR A 78 -16.77 2.72 -13.31
CA TYR A 78 -16.90 2.38 -11.89
C TYR A 78 -15.58 1.88 -11.28
N LEU A 79 -14.96 0.87 -11.90
CA LEU A 79 -13.69 0.30 -11.42
C LEU A 79 -12.54 1.29 -11.53
N ARG A 80 -12.53 2.12 -12.58
CA ARG A 80 -11.57 3.21 -12.76
C ARG A 80 -11.69 4.23 -11.63
N ASN A 81 -12.91 4.65 -11.29
CA ASN A 81 -13.15 5.62 -10.22
C ASN A 81 -12.69 5.07 -8.86
N ILE A 82 -12.91 3.78 -8.58
CA ILE A 82 -12.37 3.13 -7.38
C ILE A 82 -10.84 3.21 -7.34
N ASN A 83 -10.15 2.87 -8.44
CA ASN A 83 -8.70 2.97 -8.46
C ASN A 83 -8.22 4.41 -8.25
N LEU A 84 -8.87 5.39 -8.88
CA LEU A 84 -8.55 6.80 -8.70
C LEU A 84 -8.71 7.25 -7.25
N ILE A 85 -9.75 6.81 -6.56
CA ILE A 85 -9.95 7.09 -5.13
C ILE A 85 -8.81 6.48 -4.30
N ILE A 86 -8.43 5.23 -4.57
CA ILE A 86 -7.31 4.57 -3.87
C ILE A 86 -6.00 5.33 -4.11
N ILE A 87 -5.73 5.72 -5.36
CA ILE A 87 -4.54 6.50 -5.73
C ILE A 87 -4.52 7.83 -4.98
N LEU A 88 -5.63 8.57 -4.99
CA LEU A 88 -5.77 9.85 -4.28
C LEU A 88 -5.54 9.70 -2.78
N PHE A 89 -6.10 8.64 -2.17
CA PHE A 89 -5.88 8.35 -0.76
C PHE A 89 -4.39 8.14 -0.44
N PHE A 90 -3.66 7.37 -1.27
CA PHE A 90 -2.22 7.18 -1.09
C PHE A 90 -1.42 8.47 -1.26
N ILE A 91 -1.79 9.33 -2.20
CA ILE A 91 -1.13 10.63 -2.37
C ILE A 91 -1.32 11.49 -1.12
N VAL A 92 -2.54 11.55 -0.57
CA VAL A 92 -2.82 12.29 0.67
C VAL A 92 -2.01 11.73 1.83
N LEU A 93 -1.95 10.40 1.98
CA LEU A 93 -1.16 9.74 3.02
C LEU A 93 0.33 10.08 2.88
N ALA A 94 0.89 10.01 1.67
CA ALA A 94 2.29 10.33 1.42
C ALA A 94 2.59 11.81 1.74
N LEU A 95 1.70 12.73 1.37
CA LEU A 95 1.83 14.15 1.72
C LEU A 95 1.76 14.38 3.23
N MET A 96 0.91 13.65 3.96
CA MET A 96 0.85 13.71 5.43
C MET A 96 2.17 13.24 6.06
N VAL A 97 2.73 12.14 5.57
CA VAL A 97 4.02 11.60 6.03
C VAL A 97 5.14 12.61 5.77
N VAL A 98 5.26 13.12 4.54
CA VAL A 98 6.27 14.13 4.19
C VAL A 98 6.10 15.39 5.04
N ALA A 99 4.87 15.88 5.22
CA ALA A 99 4.60 17.05 6.06
C ALA A 99 4.94 16.83 7.53
N PHE A 100 4.76 15.62 8.05
CA PHE A 100 5.14 15.26 9.42
C PHE A 100 6.67 15.29 9.60
N PHE A 101 7.41 14.68 8.68
CA PHE A 101 8.88 14.67 8.73
C PHE A 101 9.53 16.01 8.39
N SER A 102 8.89 16.84 7.56
CA SER A 102 9.39 18.18 7.21
C SER A 102 9.28 19.21 8.34
N LYS A 103 8.52 18.93 9.40
CA LYS A 103 8.40 19.81 10.58
C LYS A 103 9.44 19.51 11.67
N LYS A 104 10.27 18.49 11.49
CA LYS A 104 11.41 18.16 12.36
C LYS A 104 12.67 18.83 11.84
#